data_AF-A0A208ZVX7-F1
#
_entry.id   AF-A0A208ZVX7-F1
#
_cell.length_a   1.000
_cell.length_b   1.000
_cell.length_c   1.000
_cell.angle_alpha   90.00
_cell.angle_beta   90.00
_cell.angle_gamma   90.00
#
_symmetry.space_group_name_H-M   'P 1'
#
loop_
_entity.id
_entity.type
_entity.pdbx_description
1 polymer ?
#
loop_
_entity_poly.entity_id
_entity_poly.type
_entity_poly.pdbx_seq_one_letter_code
_entity_poly.pdbx_strand_id
1 'polypeptide(L)'
;MESVYSPIPQKKPRAAMAALGLGFFITVLDATIINIAIPTIADELNSSLSKVLWTVNIYTLVITAFLISMGRLGDYFGPKRLFIIGMIIFAIASFFCGISSSTELLVLSRLLQAIGAAMIIPQPMVIIIQTFPQVHRPWAFGLWGATGGIAAVVGPTLGGG
;
A
#
# COMPACT_ATOMS: atom_id res chain seq x y z
N MET A 1 9.15 -36.95 16.39
CA MET A 1 9.51 -35.52 16.34
C MET A 1 8.50 -34.77 15.46
N GLU A 2 7.21 -34.85 15.79
CA GLU A 2 6.10 -34.19 15.05
C GLU A 2 5.24 -33.36 16.02
N SER A 3 5.91 -32.60 16.88
CA SER A 3 5.29 -31.54 17.65
C SER A 3 5.77 -30.21 17.05
N VAL A 4 4.88 -29.21 17.02
CA VAL A 4 5.13 -27.81 16.63
C VAL A 4 4.79 -27.44 15.17
N TYR A 5 3.56 -27.68 14.74
CA TYR A 5 2.86 -26.70 13.88
C TYR A 5 1.35 -26.73 14.12
N SER A 6 0.92 -26.19 15.25
CA SER A 6 -0.49 -25.89 15.48
C SER A 6 -0.84 -24.67 14.64
N PRO A 7 -1.66 -24.77 13.58
CA PRO A 7 -2.09 -23.59 12.85
C PRO A 7 -2.94 -22.76 13.82
N ILE A 8 -2.54 -21.52 14.10
CA ILE A 8 -3.34 -20.60 14.91
C ILE A 8 -4.71 -20.51 14.21
N PRO A 9 -5.81 -20.95 14.83
CA PRO A 9 -7.10 -20.93 14.18
C PRO A 9 -7.60 -19.49 14.13
N GLN A 10 -7.24 -18.75 13.07
CA GLN A 10 -7.91 -17.50 12.77
C GLN A 10 -9.32 -17.82 12.32
N LYS A 11 -10.30 -17.48 13.16
CA LYS A 11 -11.73 -17.77 12.99
C LYS A 11 -12.36 -17.32 11.66
N LYS A 12 -11.68 -16.55 10.78
CA LYS A 12 -12.24 -16.03 9.50
C LYS A 12 -11.17 -15.75 8.40
N PRO A 13 -10.64 -16.76 7.70
CA PRO A 13 -9.62 -16.59 6.63
C PRO A 13 -10.09 -15.69 5.47
N ARG A 14 -11.40 -15.66 5.19
CA ARG A 14 -11.99 -14.79 4.16
C ARG A 14 -11.93 -13.30 4.51
N ALA A 15 -12.11 -12.95 5.79
CA ALA A 15 -12.03 -11.55 6.24
C ALA A 15 -10.60 -11.02 6.19
N ALA A 16 -9.61 -11.87 6.49
CA ALA A 16 -8.20 -11.53 6.34
C ALA A 16 -7.85 -11.27 4.87
N MET A 17 -8.28 -12.13 3.94
CA MET A 17 -8.08 -11.91 2.50
C MET A 17 -8.70 -10.60 2.01
N ALA A 18 -9.93 -10.28 2.44
CA ALA A 18 -10.59 -9.03 2.08
C ALA A 18 -9.78 -7.82 2.57
N ALA A 19 -9.30 -7.83 3.81
CA ALA A 19 -8.49 -6.74 4.35
C ALA A 19 -7.15 -6.57 3.62
N LEU A 20 -6.46 -7.67 3.31
CA LEU A 20 -5.20 -7.65 2.55
C LEU A 20 -5.41 -7.13 1.13
N GLY A 21 -6.45 -7.61 0.46
CA GLY A 21 -6.81 -7.18 -0.88
C GLY A 21 -7.18 -5.70 -0.93
N LEU A 22 -7.98 -5.21 0.03
CA LEU A 22 -8.35 -3.80 0.11
C LEU A 22 -7.16 -2.88 0.38
N GLY A 23 -6.28 -3.24 1.31
CA GLY A 23 -5.09 -2.43 1.58
C GLY A 23 -4.15 -2.35 0.38
N PHE A 24 -3.96 -3.46 -0.32
CA PHE A 24 -3.17 -3.48 -1.55
C PHE A 24 -3.84 -2.68 -2.67
N PHE A 25 -5.15 -2.88 -2.89
CA PHE A 25 -5.94 -2.16 -3.87
C PHE A 25 -5.85 -0.64 -3.69
N ILE A 26 -6.07 -0.14 -2.47
CA ILE A 26 -6.03 1.29 -2.16
C ILE A 26 -4.62 1.87 -2.40
N THR A 27 -3.57 1.11 -2.06
CA THR A 27 -2.18 1.54 -2.25
C THR A 27 -1.84 1.67 -3.74
N VAL A 28 -2.27 0.72 -4.56
CA VAL A 28 -2.06 0.76 -6.02
C VAL A 28 -2.86 1.89 -6.66
N LEU A 29 -4.13 2.04 -6.27
CA LEU A 29 -5.03 3.07 -6.79
C LEU A 29 -4.46 4.48 -6.53
N ASP A 30 -3.96 4.76 -5.32
CA ASP A 30 -3.33 6.05 -5.00
C ASP A 30 -2.13 6.37 -5.91
N ALA A 31 -1.24 5.40 -6.12
CA ALA A 31 -0.07 5.58 -6.97
C ALA A 31 -0.44 5.81 -8.45
N THR A 32 -1.57 5.28 -8.91
CA THR A 32 -2.04 5.50 -10.28
C THR A 32 -2.71 6.86 -10.47
N ILE A 33 -3.58 7.28 -9.55
CA ILE A 33 -4.35 8.53 -9.67
C ILE A 33 -3.42 9.74 -9.72
N ILE A 34 -2.40 9.76 -8.86
CA ILE A 34 -1.49 10.92 -8.78
C ILE A 34 -0.79 11.20 -10.11
N ASN A 35 -0.41 10.15 -10.86
CA ASN A 35 0.27 10.30 -12.15
C ASN A 35 -0.57 11.00 -13.21
N ILE A 36 -1.89 10.82 -13.15
CA ILE A 36 -2.84 11.44 -14.09
C ILE A 36 -3.19 12.86 -13.64
N ALA A 37 -3.24 13.07 -12.32
CA ALA A 37 -3.57 14.36 -11.73
C ALA A 37 -2.42 15.36 -11.73
N ILE A 38 -1.17 14.99 -12.08
CA ILE A 38 0.00 15.89 -12.05
C ILE A 38 -0.25 17.25 -12.74
N PRO A 39 -0.78 17.32 -13.98
CA PRO A 39 -1.01 18.59 -14.65
C PRO A 39 -2.02 19.45 -13.89
N THR A 40 -3.14 18.85 -13.49
CA THR A 40 -4.20 19.51 -12.71
C THR A 40 -3.68 20.02 -11.36
N ILE A 41 -2.87 19.23 -10.65
CA ILE A 41 -2.27 19.62 -9.38
C ILE A 41 -1.29 20.79 -9.57
N ALA A 42 -0.52 20.81 -10.66
CA ALA A 42 0.37 21.91 -10.97
C ALA A 42 -0.40 23.22 -11.21
N ASP A 43 -1.50 23.14 -11.95
CA ASP A 43 -2.37 24.28 -12.23
C ASP A 43 -3.08 24.77 -10.94
N GLU A 44 -3.70 23.87 -10.18
CA GLU A 44 -4.43 24.20 -8.94
C GLU A 44 -3.52 24.79 -7.86
N LEU A 45 -2.30 24.26 -7.71
CA LEU A 45 -1.32 24.76 -6.74
C LEU A 45 -0.46 25.91 -7.26
N ASN A 46 -0.69 26.38 -8.50
CA ASN A 46 0.13 27.40 -9.17
C ASN A 46 1.63 27.09 -9.06
N SER A 47 2.01 25.83 -9.29
CA SER A 47 3.36 25.31 -9.05
C SER A 47 3.98 24.78 -10.33
N SER A 48 5.32 24.73 -10.37
CA SER A 48 6.00 24.18 -11.54
C SER A 48 5.85 22.66 -11.60
N LEU A 49 5.73 22.14 -12.83
CA LEU A 49 5.65 20.70 -13.08
C LEU A 49 6.80 19.94 -12.41
N SER A 50 8.03 20.48 -12.45
CA SER A 50 9.19 19.88 -11.79
C SER A 50 9.04 19.74 -10.28
N LYS A 51 8.38 20.70 -9.61
CA LYS A 51 8.09 20.61 -8.17
C LYS A 51 7.00 19.57 -7.90
N VAL A 52 5.95 19.52 -8.72
CA VAL A 52 4.87 18.55 -8.56
C VAL A 52 5.36 17.12 -8.83
N LEU A 53 6.28 16.90 -9.78
CA LEU A 53 6.89 15.58 -10.03
C LEU A 53 7.61 14.98 -8.82
N TRP A 54 8.07 15.82 -7.88
CA TRP A 54 8.63 15.32 -6.63
C TRP A 54 7.64 14.52 -5.79
N THR A 55 6.34 14.72 -5.95
CA THR A 55 5.30 13.93 -5.26
C THR A 55 5.36 12.44 -5.62
N VAL A 56 5.68 12.12 -6.88
CA VAL A 56 5.85 10.73 -7.35
C VAL A 56 7.26 10.21 -7.05
N ASN A 57 8.28 11.05 -7.27
CA ASN A 57 9.67 10.66 -7.03
C ASN A 57 9.93 10.35 -5.56
N ILE A 58 9.48 11.21 -4.63
CA ILE A 58 9.70 10.99 -3.20
C ILE A 58 9.00 9.71 -2.74
N TYR A 59 7.81 9.44 -3.26
CA TYR A 59 7.03 8.27 -2.91
C TYR A 59 7.76 6.98 -3.32
N THR A 60 8.24 6.94 -4.57
CA THR A 60 8.99 5.81 -5.13
C THR A 60 10.32 5.61 -4.40
N LEU A 61 11.07 6.69 -4.13
CA LEU A 61 12.34 6.64 -3.43
C LEU A 61 12.19 6.06 -2.02
N VAL A 62 11.21 6.56 -1.26
CA VAL A 62 10.94 6.12 0.11
C VAL A 62 10.49 4.66 0.13
N ILE A 63 9.54 4.26 -0.73
CA ILE A 63 9.15 2.86 -0.81
C ILE A 63 10.36 1.99 -1.10
N THR A 64 11.13 2.30 -2.13
CA THR A 64 12.29 1.49 -2.53
C THR A 64 13.33 1.39 -1.41
N ALA A 65 13.62 2.49 -0.72
CA ALA A 65 14.59 2.53 0.37
C ALA A 65 14.12 1.75 1.62
N PHE A 66 12.83 1.79 1.93
CA PHE A 66 12.29 1.23 3.18
C PHE A 66 11.63 -0.14 3.02
N LEU A 67 11.31 -0.59 1.80
CA LEU A 67 10.56 -1.82 1.55
C LEU A 67 11.18 -3.05 2.25
N ILE A 68 12.48 -3.25 2.05
CA ILE A 68 13.20 -4.38 2.64
C ILE A 68 13.24 -4.25 4.17
N SER A 69 13.52 -3.05 4.67
CA SER A 69 13.59 -2.75 6.11
C SER A 69 12.25 -3.01 6.80
N MET A 70 11.13 -2.59 6.19
CA MET A 70 9.79 -2.80 6.71
C MET A 70 9.33 -4.26 6.60
N GLY A 71 9.81 -5.01 5.61
CA GLY A 71 9.66 -6.47 5.58
C GLY A 71 10.27 -7.13 6.82
N ARG A 72 11.54 -6.84 7.10
CA ARG A 72 12.25 -7.38 8.28
C ARG A 72 11.62 -6.91 9.60
N LEU A 73 11.15 -5.65 9.64
CA LEU A 73 10.45 -5.11 10.80
C LEU A 73 9.14 -5.88 11.06
N GLY A 74 8.44 -6.27 10.01
CA GLY A 74 7.22 -7.09 10.07
C GLY A 74 7.49 -8.49 10.60
N ASP A 75 8.60 -9.11 10.18
CA ASP A 75 9.02 -10.42 10.69
C ASP A 75 9.29 -10.39 12.20
N TYR A 76 9.81 -9.27 12.73
CA TYR A 76 10.10 -9.10 14.15
C TYR A 76 8.86 -8.72 14.99
N PHE A 77 8.10 -7.70 14.58
CA PHE A 77 6.97 -7.16 15.36
C PHE A 77 5.63 -7.86 15.10
N GLY A 78 5.57 -8.67 14.03
CA GLY A 78 4.38 -9.38 13.57
C GLY A 78 3.77 -8.71 12.34
N PRO A 79 3.59 -9.45 11.22
CA PRO A 79 3.24 -8.87 9.93
C PRO A 79 1.84 -8.25 9.92
N LYS A 80 0.89 -8.83 10.66
CA LYS A 80 -0.46 -8.27 10.82
C LYS A 80 -0.45 -6.90 11.52
N ARG A 81 0.37 -6.73 12.56
CA ARG A 81 0.45 -5.46 13.30
C ARG A 81 1.03 -4.37 12.40
N LEU A 82 2.12 -4.69 11.71
CA LEU A 82 2.77 -3.73 10.83
C LEU A 82 1.89 -3.36 9.63
N PHE A 83 1.14 -4.30 9.07
CA PHE A 83 0.14 -4.03 8.04
C PHE A 83 -0.92 -3.02 8.51
N ILE A 84 -1.48 -3.21 9.71
CA ILE A 84 -2.50 -2.31 10.26
C ILE A 84 -1.92 -0.91 10.55
N ILE A 85 -0.72 -0.83 11.12
CA ILE A 85 -0.04 0.44 11.37
C ILE A 85 0.21 1.17 10.04
N GLY A 86 0.73 0.45 9.04
CA GLY A 86 0.95 0.97 7.70
C GLY A 86 -0.34 1.52 7.08
N MET A 87 -1.45 0.78 7.19
CA MET A 87 -2.78 1.23 6.73
C MET A 87 -3.24 2.52 7.40
N ILE A 88 -3.03 2.67 8.71
CA ILE A 88 -3.41 3.88 9.45
C ILE A 88 -2.55 5.07 8.98
N ILE A 89 -1.23 4.89 8.90
CA ILE A 89 -0.30 5.93 8.42
C ILE A 89 -0.67 6.34 6.99
N PHE A 90 -0.90 5.37 6.12
CA PHE A 90 -1.28 5.58 4.75
C PHE A 90 -2.57 6.39 4.65
N ALA A 91 -3.63 6.00 5.38
CA ALA A 91 -4.92 6.68 5.33
C ALA A 91 -4.84 8.13 5.85
N ILE A 92 -4.11 8.37 6.94
CA ILE A 92 -3.89 9.71 7.48
C ILE A 92 -3.11 10.57 6.48
N ALA A 93 -2.05 10.02 5.88
CA ALA A 93 -1.27 10.73 4.87
C ALA A 93 -2.08 11.01 3.59
N SER A 94 -2.89 10.05 3.12
CA SER A 94 -3.84 10.24 2.01
C SER A 94 -4.79 11.41 2.28
N PHE A 95 -5.31 11.51 3.50
CA PHE A 95 -6.19 12.62 3.88
C PHE A 95 -5.45 13.97 3.76
N PHE A 96 -4.21 14.06 4.26
CA PHE A 96 -3.39 15.27 4.11
C PHE A 96 -3.05 15.60 2.66
N CYS A 97 -2.84 14.60 1.79
CA CYS A 97 -2.70 14.82 0.35
C CYS A 97 -3.95 15.49 -0.24
N GLY A 98 -5.14 15.02 0.14
CA GLY A 98 -6.42 15.54 -0.39
C GLY A 98 -6.77 16.96 0.06
N ILE A 99 -6.25 17.42 1.20
CA ILE A 99 -6.44 18.80 1.68
C ILE A 99 -5.22 19.69 1.49
N SER A 100 -4.20 19.22 0.78
CA SER A 100 -2.95 19.96 0.64
C SER A 100 -3.16 21.24 -0.18
N SER A 101 -2.71 22.37 0.36
CA SER A 101 -2.82 23.69 -0.27
C SER A 101 -1.48 24.22 -0.79
N SER A 102 -0.42 23.41 -0.72
CA SER A 102 0.90 23.74 -1.26
C SER A 102 1.64 22.48 -1.73
N THR A 103 2.56 22.65 -2.67
CA THR A 103 3.36 21.54 -3.21
C THR A 103 4.25 20.94 -2.13
N GLU A 104 4.81 21.74 -1.24
CA GLU A 104 5.67 21.27 -0.16
C GLU A 104 4.88 20.38 0.81
N LEU A 105 3.66 20.77 1.18
CA LEU A 105 2.80 19.97 2.05
C LEU A 105 2.39 18.66 1.36
N LEU A 106 2.09 18.71 0.06
CA LEU A 106 1.76 17.52 -0.72
C LEU A 106 2.95 16.55 -0.79
N VAL A 107 4.16 17.04 -1.05
CA VAL A 107 5.40 16.23 -1.08
C VAL A 107 5.68 15.60 0.29
N LEU A 108 5.53 16.34 1.38
CA LEU A 108 5.70 15.80 2.74
C LEU A 108 4.64 14.74 3.08
N SER A 109 3.38 14.99 2.70
CA SER A 109 2.30 14.02 2.88
C SER A 109 2.58 12.74 2.08
N ARG A 110 3.07 12.86 0.84
CA ARG A 110 3.48 11.74 -0.01
C ARG A 110 4.66 10.95 0.57
N LEU A 111 5.62 11.63 1.19
CA LEU A 111 6.71 10.97 1.91
C LEU A 111 6.16 10.09 3.04
N LEU A 112 5.25 10.63 3.88
CA LEU A 112 4.64 9.87 4.97
C LEU A 112 3.77 8.72 4.44
N GLN A 113 3.04 8.95 3.36
CA GLN A 113 2.21 7.95 2.70
C GLN A 113 3.06 6.78 2.18
N ALA A 114 4.23 7.08 1.62
CA ALA A 114 5.18 6.08 1.13
C ALA A 114 5.75 5.20 2.26
N ILE A 115 5.98 5.77 3.45
CA ILE A 115 6.34 5.00 4.64
C ILE A 115 5.22 4.00 4.98
N GLY A 116 3.96 4.46 5.00
CA GLY A 116 2.79 3.61 5.20
C GLY A 116 2.70 2.50 4.15
N ALA A 117 2.88 2.82 2.87
CA ALA A 117 2.88 1.86 1.77
C ALA A 117 4.01 0.81 1.90
N ALA A 118 5.23 1.24 2.26
CA ALA A 118 6.36 0.34 2.50
C ALA A 118 6.09 -0.64 3.66
N MET A 119 5.31 -0.23 4.66
CA MET A 119 4.85 -1.11 5.75
C MET A 119 3.80 -2.12 5.28
N ILE A 120 2.95 -1.76 4.32
CA ILE A 120 1.84 -2.58 3.82
C ILE A 120 2.34 -3.66 2.86
N ILE A 121 3.13 -3.29 1.84
CA ILE A 121 3.44 -4.13 0.66
C ILE A 121 4.01 -5.53 1.00
N PRO A 122 5.01 -5.70 1.90
CA PRO A 122 5.62 -7.01 2.12
C PRO A 122 4.78 -7.95 3.01
N GLN A 123 3.85 -7.43 3.83
CA GLN A 123 3.16 -8.21 4.86
C GLN A 123 2.14 -9.22 4.34
N PRO A 124 1.34 -8.95 3.29
CA PRO A 124 0.40 -9.90 2.73
C PRO A 124 1.04 -11.24 2.38
N MET A 125 2.28 -11.24 1.88
CA MET A 125 3.03 -12.45 1.55
C MET A 125 3.17 -13.37 2.77
N VAL A 126 3.64 -12.82 3.88
CA VAL A 126 3.84 -13.55 5.14
C VAL A 126 2.49 -13.98 5.73
N ILE A 127 1.50 -13.08 5.75
CA ILE A 127 0.18 -13.35 6.32
C ILE A 127 -0.53 -14.47 5.56
N ILE A 128 -0.46 -14.49 4.22
CA ILE A 128 -1.05 -15.55 3.39
C ILE A 128 -0.41 -16.90 3.73
N ILE A 129 0.92 -16.97 3.80
CA ILE A 129 1.65 -18.21 4.09
C ILE A 129 1.31 -18.75 5.49
N GLN A 130 1.16 -17.87 6.48
CA GLN A 130 0.81 -18.22 7.85
C GLN A 130 -0.67 -18.59 8.04
N THR A 131 -1.57 -18.05 7.19
CA THR A 131 -3.02 -18.23 7.34
C THR A 131 -3.56 -19.39 6.50
N PHE A 132 -3.00 -19.63 5.31
CA PHE A 132 -3.53 -20.62 4.36
C PHE A 132 -2.66 -21.89 4.31
N PRO A 133 -3.29 -23.08 4.32
CA PRO A 133 -2.60 -24.33 4.02
C PRO A 133 -1.92 -24.28 2.65
N GLN A 134 -0.79 -24.97 2.48
CA GLN A 134 0.02 -24.92 1.27
C GLN A 134 -0.78 -25.09 -0.03
N VAL A 135 -1.74 -26.02 -0.05
CA VAL A 135 -2.62 -26.29 -1.19
C VAL A 135 -3.53 -25.11 -1.58
N HIS A 136 -3.86 -24.22 -0.65
CA HIS A 136 -4.72 -23.05 -0.88
C HIS A 136 -3.93 -21.75 -1.10
N ARG A 137 -2.61 -21.74 -0.89
CA ARG A 137 -1.77 -20.54 -1.08
C ARG A 137 -1.78 -20.01 -2.51
N PRO A 138 -1.70 -20.84 -3.57
CA PRO A 138 -1.75 -20.34 -4.95
C PRO A 138 -3.05 -19.58 -5.24
N TRP A 139 -4.18 -20.08 -4.75
CA TRP A 139 -5.48 -19.40 -4.87
C TRP A 139 -5.49 -18.05 -4.13
N ALA A 140 -4.97 -18.01 -2.90
CA ALA A 140 -4.90 -16.78 -2.11
C ALA A 140 -3.97 -15.73 -2.75
N PHE A 141 -2.82 -16.14 -3.28
CA PHE A 141 -1.93 -15.26 -4.04
C PHE A 141 -2.56 -14.80 -5.36
N GLY A 142 -3.29 -15.68 -6.05
CA GLY A 142 -4.05 -15.33 -7.25
C GLY A 142 -5.09 -14.25 -6.97
N LEU A 143 -5.84 -14.37 -5.88
CA LEU A 143 -6.82 -13.36 -5.47
C LEU A 143 -6.14 -12.03 -5.12
N TRP A 144 -5.05 -12.06 -4.35
CA TRP A 144 -4.26 -10.87 -4.02
C TRP A 144 -3.69 -10.19 -5.28
N GLY A 145 -3.12 -10.96 -6.21
CA GLY A 145 -2.61 -10.44 -7.49
C GLY A 145 -3.73 -9.86 -8.36
N ALA A 146 -4.89 -10.51 -8.43
CA ALA A 146 -6.06 -10.02 -9.14
C ALA A 146 -6.53 -8.66 -8.60
N THR A 147 -6.51 -8.45 -7.27
CA THR A 147 -6.83 -7.13 -6.69
C THR A 147 -5.88 -6.04 -7.16
N GLY A 148 -4.58 -6.34 -7.28
CA GLY A 148 -3.60 -5.39 -7.83
C GLY A 148 -3.84 -5.08 -9.31
N GLY A 149 -4.15 -6.11 -10.11
CA GLY A 149 -4.46 -5.93 -11.53
C GLY A 149 -5.71 -5.07 -11.76
N ILE A 150 -6.78 -5.32 -11.00
CA ILE A 150 -8.00 -4.50 -11.04
C ILE A 150 -7.69 -3.06 -10.64
N ALA A 151 -6.92 -2.85 -9.55
CA ALA A 151 -6.54 -1.51 -9.11
C ALA A 151 -5.77 -0.73 -10.19
N ALA A 152 -4.85 -1.39 -10.90
CA ALA A 152 -4.07 -0.76 -11.95
C ALA A 152 -4.90 -0.33 -13.17
N VAL A 153 -5.99 -1.04 -13.46
CA VAL A 153 -6.91 -0.70 -14.56
C VAL A 153 -7.93 0.36 -14.14
N VAL A 154 -8.50 0.22 -12.93
CA VAL A 154 -9.54 1.11 -12.41
C VAL A 154 -8.97 2.47 -12.03
N GLY A 155 -7.72 2.52 -11.56
CA GLY A 155 -7.05 3.73 -11.13
C GLY A 155 -7.11 4.86 -12.16
N PRO A 156 -6.68 4.63 -13.41
CA PRO A 156 -6.79 5.64 -14.46
C PRO A 156 -8.20 6.09 -14.78
N THR A 157 -9.14 5.16 -14.84
CA THR A 157 -10.54 5.45 -15.19
C THR A 157 -11.24 6.31 -14.14
N LEU A 158 -10.93 6.09 -12.85
CA LEU A 158 -11.47 6.92 -11.76
C LEU A 158 -10.71 8.24 -11.59
N GLY A 159 -9.45 8.30 -12.01
CA GLY A 159 -8.60 9.49 -11.95
C GLY A 159 -8.87 10.53 -13.05
N GLY A 160 -9.78 10.25 -13.99
CA GLY A 160 -10.16 11.18 -15.06
C GLY A 160 -9.38 11.01 -16.37
N GLY A 161 -8.72 9.85 -16.58
CA GLY A 161 -8.16 9.45 -17.87
C GLY A 161 -9.22 8.99 -18.88
#